data_AF-A0A1B4G398-F1
#
_entry.id   AF-A0A1B4G398-F1
#
_cell.length_a   1.000
_cell.length_b   1.000
_cell.length_c   1.000
_cell.angle_alpha   90.00
_cell.angle_beta   90.00
_cell.angle_gamma   90.00
#
_symmetry.space_group_name_H-M   'P 1'
#
loop_
_entity.id
_entity.type
_entity.pdbx_description
1 polymer ?
#
loop_
_entity_poly.entity_id
_entity_poly.type
_entity_poly.pdbx_seq_one_letter_code
_entity_poly.pdbx_strand_id
1 'polypeptide(L)'
;MHPDRSQHQAAASLGDVLTLATPRAADDDPLSGVTVPVSTLPHPNAAKPSRFDKLHAARIAALPLRNEKGHYEEAEAPLASTADLSNFIRDRGAAWSQHRQQQQRLQQRPPPQRKRRR
;
A
#
# COMPACT_ATOMS: atom_id res chain seq x y z
N MET A 1 -50.10 9.39 15.36
CA MET A 1 -49.72 8.08 15.95
C MET A 1 -48.81 7.37 14.97
N HIS A 2 -47.50 7.38 15.20
CA HIS A 2 -46.55 6.59 14.43
C HIS A 2 -46.34 5.26 15.15
N PRO A 3 -46.62 4.09 14.54
CA PRO A 3 -46.26 2.83 15.15
C PRO A 3 -44.74 2.64 15.04
N ASP A 4 -44.13 2.78 16.21
CA ASP A 4 -42.74 2.52 16.56
C ASP A 4 -42.43 1.00 16.50
N ARG A 5 -41.18 0.68 16.16
CA ARG A 5 -40.41 -0.47 16.68
C ARG A 5 -40.77 -1.93 16.40
N SER A 6 -41.82 -2.28 15.65
CA SER A 6 -42.22 -3.70 15.56
C SER A 6 -41.37 -4.60 14.65
N GLN A 7 -40.41 -4.08 13.88
CA GLN A 7 -39.67 -4.91 12.90
C GLN A 7 -38.33 -5.48 13.40
N HIS A 8 -37.93 -5.20 14.64
CA HIS A 8 -36.69 -5.76 15.20
C HIS A 8 -36.89 -7.06 16.01
N GLN A 9 -38.05 -7.71 15.87
CA GLN A 9 -38.39 -8.93 16.62
C GLN A 9 -38.23 -10.22 15.77
N ALA A 10 -37.21 -10.30 14.92
CA ALA A 10 -36.91 -11.55 14.19
C ALA A 10 -35.43 -11.72 13.82
N ALA A 11 -34.49 -11.11 14.56
CA ALA A 11 -33.09 -11.45 14.37
C ALA A 11 -32.78 -12.77 15.09
N ALA A 12 -33.01 -13.89 14.40
CA ALA A 12 -32.30 -15.13 14.70
C ALA A 12 -30.80 -14.82 14.73
N SER A 13 -30.04 -15.52 15.57
CA SER A 13 -28.64 -15.16 15.84
C SER A 13 -27.82 -15.08 14.53
N LEU A 14 -26.73 -14.30 14.51
CA LEU A 14 -25.86 -14.22 13.32
C LEU A 14 -25.40 -15.62 12.85
N GLY A 15 -25.23 -16.56 13.79
CA GLY A 15 -24.94 -17.96 13.49
C GLY A 15 -26.03 -18.60 12.63
N ASP A 16 -27.29 -18.47 13.03
CA ASP A 16 -28.45 -19.05 12.32
C ASP A 16 -28.62 -18.46 10.91
N VAL A 17 -28.26 -17.19 10.72
CA VAL A 17 -28.28 -16.54 9.40
C VAL A 17 -27.21 -17.11 8.46
N LEU A 18 -26.04 -17.46 8.99
CA LEU A 18 -24.92 -17.99 8.22
C LEU A 18 -24.98 -19.52 8.01
N THR A 19 -25.78 -20.24 8.79
CA THR A 19 -25.93 -21.71 8.71
C THR A 19 -27.26 -22.18 8.11
N LEU A 20 -28.02 -21.30 7.49
CA LEU A 20 -29.30 -21.62 6.84
C LEU A 20 -29.12 -22.74 5.79
N ALA A 21 -29.84 -23.85 5.99
CA ALA A 21 -29.78 -25.02 5.11
C ALA A 21 -30.30 -24.73 3.70
N THR A 22 -31.27 -23.82 3.60
CA THR A 22 -31.75 -23.25 2.34
C THR A 22 -31.22 -21.82 2.22
N PRO A 23 -30.43 -21.50 1.18
CA PRO A 23 -30.03 -20.13 0.91
C PRO A 23 -31.27 -19.23 0.81
N ARG A 24 -31.18 -17.99 1.31
CA ARG A 24 -32.26 -17.00 1.12
C ARG A 24 -32.52 -16.83 -0.38
N ALA A 25 -33.80 -16.76 -0.75
CA ALA A 25 -34.20 -16.60 -2.14
C ALA A 25 -33.70 -15.24 -2.69
N ALA A 26 -33.53 -15.15 -4.01
CA ALA A 26 -33.10 -13.90 -4.65
C ALA A 26 -34.09 -12.72 -4.43
N ASP A 27 -35.33 -13.01 -4.05
CA ASP A 27 -36.36 -12.03 -3.69
C ASP A 27 -36.11 -11.35 -2.34
N ASP A 28 -35.22 -11.90 -1.51
CA ASP A 28 -34.79 -11.35 -0.21
C ASP A 28 -33.55 -10.44 -0.34
N ASP A 29 -33.25 -9.92 -1.53
CA ASP A 29 -32.14 -8.98 -1.74
C ASP A 29 -32.43 -7.64 -1.04
N PRO A 30 -31.72 -7.31 0.06
CA PRO A 30 -31.94 -6.06 0.80
C PRO A 30 -31.52 -4.81 -0.01
N LEU A 31 -30.84 -5.00 -1.14
CA LEU A 31 -30.43 -3.93 -2.05
C LEU A 31 -31.34 -3.82 -3.28
N SER A 32 -32.41 -4.63 -3.37
CA SER A 32 -33.40 -4.53 -4.44
C SER A 32 -34.02 -3.13 -4.48
N GLY A 33 -33.94 -2.47 -5.64
CA GLY A 33 -34.40 -1.09 -5.84
C GLY A 33 -33.48 0.01 -5.29
N VAL A 34 -32.35 -0.35 -4.67
CA VAL A 34 -31.37 0.64 -4.17
C VAL A 34 -30.45 1.07 -5.30
N THR A 35 -30.55 2.34 -5.70
CA THR A 35 -29.59 2.94 -6.63
C THR A 35 -28.36 3.41 -5.86
N VAL A 36 -27.18 2.88 -6.19
CA VAL A 36 -25.92 3.30 -5.57
C VAL A 36 -25.58 4.72 -6.02
N PRO A 37 -25.33 5.66 -5.09
CA PRO A 37 -24.90 7.01 -5.46
C PRO A 37 -23.49 6.96 -6.07
N VAL A 38 -23.37 7.44 -7.30
CA VAL A 38 -22.07 7.59 -7.97
C VAL A 38 -21.55 9.00 -7.76
N SER A 39 -20.37 9.11 -7.15
CA SER A 39 -19.67 10.40 -7.08
C SER A 39 -19.12 10.74 -8.47
N THR A 40 -19.69 11.75 -9.12
CA THR A 40 -19.22 12.25 -10.43
C THR A 40 -18.13 13.30 -10.33
N LEU A 41 -17.92 13.88 -9.14
CA LEU A 41 -16.95 14.94 -8.94
C LEU A 41 -15.55 14.38 -8.67
N PRO A 42 -14.51 14.91 -9.34
CA PRO A 42 -13.14 14.55 -9.05
C PRO A 42 -12.77 15.02 -7.64
N HIS A 43 -12.04 14.17 -6.91
CA HIS A 43 -11.56 14.54 -5.58
C HIS A 43 -10.55 15.70 -5.69
N PRO A 44 -10.74 16.83 -4.98
CA PRO A 44 -9.93 18.04 -5.16
C PRO A 44 -8.44 17.86 -4.88
N ASN A 45 -8.06 16.80 -4.16
CA ASN A 45 -6.66 16.50 -3.82
C ASN A 45 -6.16 15.19 -4.46
N ALA A 46 -6.81 14.67 -5.50
CA ALA A 46 -6.41 13.41 -6.14
C ALA A 46 -4.96 13.44 -6.67
N ALA A 47 -4.49 14.60 -7.14
CA ALA A 47 -3.14 14.78 -7.66
C ALA A 47 -2.10 15.14 -6.59
N LYS A 48 -2.52 15.37 -5.34
CA LYS A 48 -1.63 15.80 -4.26
C LYS A 48 -1.22 14.59 -3.42
N PRO A 49 0.07 14.45 -3.07
CA PRO A 49 0.52 13.34 -2.26
C PRO A 49 -0.07 13.43 -0.85
N SER A 50 -0.54 12.29 -0.35
CA SER A 50 -1.09 12.17 0.99
C SER A 50 0.00 12.32 2.05
N ARG A 51 -0.39 12.45 3.33
CA ARG A 51 0.56 12.49 4.44
C ARG A 51 1.35 11.18 4.57
N PHE A 52 0.72 10.05 4.27
CA PHE A 52 1.39 8.74 4.28
C PHE A 52 2.44 8.64 3.18
N ASP A 53 2.13 9.13 1.98
CA ASP A 53 3.09 9.14 0.87
C ASP A 53 4.31 9.99 1.21
N LYS A 54 4.10 11.17 1.82
CA LYS A 54 5.18 12.04 2.27
C LYS A 54 6.07 11.36 3.31
N LEU A 55 5.48 10.66 4.28
CA LEU A 55 6.23 9.92 5.29
C LEU A 55 7.04 8.77 4.66
N HIS A 56 6.44 8.03 3.74
CA HIS A 56 7.11 6.96 3.03
C HIS A 56 8.29 7.50 2.22
N ALA A 57 8.09 8.59 1.48
CA ALA A 57 9.14 9.22 0.70
C ALA A 57 10.28 9.75 1.58
N ALA A 58 9.99 10.33 2.75
CA ALA A 58 11.01 10.74 3.71
C ALA A 58 11.87 9.56 4.21
N ARG A 59 11.26 8.40 4.47
CA ARG A 59 12.01 7.19 4.85
C ARG A 59 12.89 6.68 3.71
N ILE A 60 12.41 6.74 2.48
CA ILE A 60 13.17 6.32 1.29
C ILE A 60 14.30 7.33 0.96
N ALA A 61 14.06 8.62 1.16
CA ALA A 61 15.04 9.69 1.04
C ALA A 61 16.25 9.47 1.96
N ALA A 62 15.99 9.09 3.21
CA ALA A 62 17.01 8.83 4.24
C ALA A 62 17.82 7.53 4.03
N LEU A 63 17.52 6.72 3.00
CA LEU A 63 18.30 5.51 2.73
C LEU A 63 19.74 5.86 2.34
N PRO A 64 20.75 5.10 2.84
CA PRO A 64 22.16 5.38 2.60
C PRO A 64 22.56 4.91 1.19
N LEU A 65 22.11 5.65 0.19
CA LEU A 65 22.46 5.47 -1.21
C LEU A 65 23.53 6.48 -1.63
N ARG A 66 24.44 6.03 -2.50
CA ARG A 66 25.44 6.92 -3.09
C ARG A 66 24.78 7.77 -4.18
N ASN A 67 25.04 9.07 -4.16
CA ASN A 67 24.75 9.97 -5.26
C ASN A 67 25.75 9.75 -6.41
N GLU A 68 25.55 10.43 -7.54
CA GLU A 68 26.43 10.35 -8.72
C GLU A 68 27.89 10.74 -8.42
N LYS A 69 28.11 11.56 -7.39
CA LYS A 69 29.42 12.00 -6.91
C LYS A 69 30.04 11.02 -5.91
N GLY A 70 29.36 9.92 -5.59
CA GLY A 70 29.82 8.88 -4.67
C GLY A 70 29.63 9.19 -3.19
N HIS A 71 29.00 10.31 -2.84
CA HIS A 71 28.67 10.69 -1.46
C HIS A 71 27.33 10.10 -1.03
N TYR A 72 27.17 9.88 0.29
CA TYR A 72 25.91 9.46 0.88
C TYR A 72 25.14 10.72 1.30
N GLU A 73 24.32 11.22 0.39
CA GLU A 73 23.46 12.36 0.64
C GLU A 73 22.00 11.92 0.75
N GLU A 74 21.30 12.50 1.71
CA GLU A 74 19.85 12.40 1.80
C GLU A 74 19.25 13.10 0.57
N ALA A 75 18.40 12.39 -0.17
CA ALA A 75 17.76 12.98 -1.34
C ALA A 75 16.50 13.71 -0.96
N GLU A 76 16.25 14.84 -1.62
CA GLU A 76 15.00 15.56 -1.44
C GLU A 76 13.87 14.90 -2.25
N ALA A 77 12.79 14.54 -1.57
CA ALA A 77 11.65 13.90 -2.22
C ALA A 77 10.79 14.97 -2.94
N PRO A 78 10.42 14.76 -4.22
CA PRO A 78 9.57 15.70 -4.95
C PRO A 78 8.13 15.66 -4.40
N LEU A 79 7.71 16.70 -3.68
CA LEU A 79 6.38 16.77 -3.04
C LEU A 79 5.30 17.45 -3.91
N ALA A 80 5.61 17.74 -5.17
CA ALA A 80 4.77 18.53 -6.07
C ALA A 80 3.55 17.75 -6.60
N SER A 81 3.73 16.47 -6.92
CA SER A 81 2.65 15.61 -7.44
C SER A 81 2.76 14.19 -6.91
N THR A 82 1.62 13.49 -6.85
CA THR A 82 1.58 12.06 -6.48
C THR A 82 2.36 11.19 -7.47
N ALA A 83 2.36 11.55 -8.76
CA ALA A 83 3.07 10.80 -9.79
C ALA A 83 4.60 10.88 -9.59
N ASP A 84 5.13 12.08 -9.39
CA ASP A 84 6.56 12.30 -9.17
C ASP A 84 7.04 11.61 -7.89
N LEU A 85 6.24 11.71 -6.82
CA LEU A 85 6.55 11.05 -5.57
C LEU A 85 6.55 9.53 -5.71
N SER A 86 5.60 8.97 -6.48
CA SER A 86 5.54 7.52 -6.73
C SER A 86 6.73 7.02 -7.53
N ASN A 87 7.16 7.79 -8.54
CA ASN A 87 8.35 7.48 -9.33
C ASN A 87 9.60 7.53 -8.44
N PHE A 88 9.74 8.58 -7.63
CA PHE A 88 10.84 8.72 -6.67
C PHE A 88 10.95 7.53 -5.71
N ILE A 89 9.82 7.13 -5.09
CA ILE A 89 9.75 5.98 -4.18
C ILE A 89 10.19 4.71 -4.92
N ARG A 90 9.68 4.49 -6.14
CA ARG A 90 10.00 3.31 -6.96
C ARG A 90 11.48 3.23 -7.30
N ASP A 91 12.03 4.31 -7.86
CA ASP A 91 13.40 4.33 -8.37
C ASP A 91 14.41 4.19 -7.25
N ARG A 92 14.23 4.96 -6.16
CA ARG A 92 15.12 4.91 -5.00
C ARG A 92 14.98 3.60 -4.22
N GLY A 93 13.78 3.04 -4.16
CA GLY A 93 13.53 1.70 -3.61
C GLY A 93 14.24 0.59 -4.41
N ALA A 94 14.21 0.67 -5.75
CA ALA A 94 14.92 -0.25 -6.62
C ALA A 94 16.44 -0.15 -6.43
N ALA A 95 16.98 1.08 -6.39
CA ALA A 95 18.40 1.31 -6.12
C ALA A 95 18.85 0.72 -4.77
N TRP A 96 18.03 0.85 -3.73
CA TRP A 96 18.31 0.24 -2.43
C TRP A 96 18.30 -1.29 -2.45
N SER A 97 17.33 -1.90 -3.14
CA SER A 97 17.27 -3.35 -3.31
C SER A 97 18.54 -3.88 -3.99
N GLN A 98 18.96 -3.24 -5.08
CA GLN A 98 20.20 -3.58 -5.79
C GLN A 98 21.44 -3.39 -4.91
N HIS A 99 21.51 -2.29 -4.16
CA HIS A 99 22.61 -2.04 -3.22
C HIS A 99 22.71 -3.15 -2.18
N ARG A 100 21.59 -3.52 -1.54
CA ARG A 100 21.53 -4.63 -0.57
C ARG A 100 21.95 -5.95 -1.18
N GLN A 101 21.47 -6.27 -2.36
CA GLN A 101 21.83 -7.51 -3.05
C GLN A 101 23.34 -7.57 -3.34
N GLN A 102 23.93 -6.46 -3.78
CA GLN A 102 25.37 -6.38 -4.02
C GLN A 102 26.17 -6.55 -2.73
N GLN A 103 25.76 -5.90 -1.63
CA GLN A 103 26.39 -6.05 -0.32
C GLN A 103 26.37 -7.50 0.15
N GLN A 104 25.24 -8.19 0.00
CA GLN A 104 25.11 -9.61 0.34
C GLN A 104 26.06 -10.48 -0.49
N ARG A 105 26.17 -10.23 -1.80
CA ARG A 105 27.10 -10.97 -2.68
C ARG A 105 28.57 -10.76 -2.30
N LEU A 106 28.94 -9.55 -1.88
CA LEU A 106 30.30 -9.25 -1.41
C LEU A 106 30.62 -9.99 -0.12
N GLN A 107 29.68 -10.07 0.81
CA GLN A 107 29.84 -10.82 2.07
C GLN A 107 29.95 -12.33 1.85
N GLN A 108 29.33 -12.85 0.79
CA GLN A 108 29.38 -14.27 0.44
C GLN A 108 30.58 -14.67 -0.42
N ARG A 109 31.45 -13.73 -0.85
CA ARG A 109 32.64 -14.07 -1.65
C ARG A 109 33.74 -14.66 -0.77
N PRO A 110 34.18 -15.91 -1.00
CA PRO A 110 35.31 -16.46 -0.28
C PRO A 110 36.59 -15.66 -0.57
N PRO A 111 37.49 -15.51 0.41
CA PRO A 111 38.72 -14.73 0.22
C PRO A 111 39.58 -15.36 -0.89
N PRO A 112 40.26 -14.55 -1.71
CA PRO A 112 41.10 -15.07 -2.78
C PRO A 112 42.20 -15.96 -2.20
N GLN A 113 42.24 -17.23 -2.62
CA GLN A 113 43.32 -18.13 -2.23
C GLN A 113 44.64 -17.59 -2.78
N ARG A 114 45.46 -17.00 -1.92
CA ARG A 114 46.85 -16.64 -2.22
C ARG A 114 47.60 -17.92 -2.56
N LYS A 115 47.75 -18.21 -3.86
CA LYS A 115 48.68 -19.23 -4.33
C LYS A 115 50.07 -18.84 -3.87
N ARG A 116 50.56 -19.48 -2.81
CA ARG A 116 51.96 -19.38 -2.37
C ARG A 116 52.82 -19.93 -3.51
N ARG A 117 53.44 -19.02 -4.27
CA ARG A 117 54.50 -19.37 -5.20
C ARG A 117 55.66 -19.94 -4.37
N ARG A 118 56.00 -21.20 -4.64
CA ARG A 118 57.25 -21.83 -4.22
C ARG A 118 58.31 -21.56 -5.27
#